data_AF-A0AAE6G250-F1
#
_entry.id   AF-A0AAE6G250-F1
#
_cell.length_a   1.000
_cell.length_b   1.000
_cell.length_c   1.000
_cell.angle_alpha   90.00
_cell.angle_beta   90.00
_cell.angle_gamma   90.00
#
_symmetry.space_group_name_H-M   'P 1'
#
loop_
_entity.id
_entity.type
_entity.pdbx_description
1 polymer ?
#
loop_
_entity_poly.entity_id
_entity_poly.type
_entity_poly.pdbx_seq_one_letter_code
_entity_poly.pdbx_strand_id
1 'polypeptide(L)'
;MLGHVFERYLAIEGITTTDLANQLGCSLEELHWMSLCRRPVGASFATQTIAVAHRFAVNERALVRVLRHVEVIDALTSDTEGEAVTGASRIQIAARDRFHDDEDTP
;
A
#
# COMPACT_ATOMS: atom_id res chain seq x y z
N MET A 1 -4.31 8.20 -9.17
CA MET A 1 -3.52 8.23 -10.43
C MET A 1 -2.19 7.50 -10.20
N LEU A 2 -1.36 7.29 -11.23
CA LEU A 2 -0.04 6.66 -11.05
C LEU A 2 0.88 7.49 -10.15
N GLY A 3 0.80 8.82 -10.19
CA GLY A 3 1.58 9.70 -9.31
C GLY A 3 1.39 9.39 -7.83
N HIS A 4 0.15 9.21 -7.38
CA HIS A 4 -0.14 8.79 -6.01
C HIS A 4 0.50 7.44 -5.66
N VAL A 5 0.54 6.49 -6.61
CA VAL A 5 1.20 5.19 -6.37
C VAL A 5 2.69 5.38 -6.23
N PHE A 6 3.31 6.22 -7.06
CA PHE A 6 4.74 6.50 -6.97
C PHE A 6 5.09 7.20 -5.66
N GLU A 7 4.36 8.25 -5.28
CA GLU A 7 4.54 8.94 -3.98
C GLU A 7 4.43 7.96 -2.81
N ARG A 8 3.43 7.08 -2.83
CA ARG A 8 3.23 6.06 -1.81
C ARG A 8 4.40 5.07 -1.77
N TYR A 9 4.86 4.61 -2.93
CA TYR A 9 6.01 3.71 -3.04
C TYR A 9 7.29 4.36 -2.52
N LEU A 10 7.57 5.62 -2.87
CA LEU A 10 8.72 6.38 -2.36
C LEU A 10 8.68 6.48 -0.83
N ALA A 11 7.50 6.73 -0.26
CA ALA A 11 7.31 6.80 1.19
C ALA A 11 7.51 5.45 1.89
N ILE A 12 7.04 4.35 1.28
CA ILE A 12 7.19 2.99 1.85
C ILE A 12 8.65 2.54 1.80
N GLU A 13 9.32 2.74 0.67
CA GLU A 13 10.69 2.25 0.44
C GLU A 13 11.76 3.22 0.96
N GLY A 14 11.40 4.47 1.28
CA GLY A 14 12.34 5.48 1.74
C GLY A 14 13.36 5.91 0.68
N ILE A 15 12.96 5.88 -0.61
CA ILE A 15 13.83 6.20 -1.75
C ILE A 15 13.43 7.52 -2.41
N THR A 16 14.30 8.04 -3.28
CA THR A 16 14.02 9.28 -4.01
C THR A 16 13.32 9.02 -5.35
N THR A 17 12.72 10.07 -5.92
CA THR A 17 12.14 10.04 -7.27
C THR A 17 13.16 9.62 -8.33
N THR A 18 14.42 10.03 -8.19
CA THR A 18 15.52 9.65 -9.09
C THR A 18 15.82 8.15 -9.01
N ASP A 19 15.81 7.58 -7.81
CA ASP A 19 16.01 6.14 -7.63
C ASP A 19 14.88 5.34 -8.28
N LEU A 20 13.63 5.80 -8.15
CA LEU A 20 12.49 5.18 -8.82
C LEU A 20 12.59 5.27 -10.35
N ALA A 21 13.00 6.41 -10.90
CA ALA A 21 13.21 6.58 -12.34
C ALA A 21 14.27 5.59 -12.85
N ASN A 22 15.39 5.47 -12.13
CA ASN A 22 16.45 4.51 -12.41
C ASN A 22 15.96 3.05 -12.33
N GLN A 23 15.15 2.69 -11.33
CA GLN A 23 14.56 1.36 -11.20
C GLN A 23 13.63 1.01 -12.37
N LEU A 24 12.85 1.98 -12.83
CA LEU A 24 11.94 1.81 -13.96
C LEU A 24 12.65 1.90 -15.32
N GLY A 25 13.89 2.38 -15.34
CA GLY A 25 14.69 2.54 -16.56
C GLY A 25 14.23 3.72 -17.43
N CYS A 26 13.76 4.81 -16.81
CA CYS A 26 13.33 6.02 -17.52
C CYS A 26 13.95 7.29 -16.93
N SER A 27 13.79 8.39 -17.65
CA SER A 27 14.14 9.73 -17.17
C SER A 27 13.13 10.27 -16.14
N LEU A 28 13.54 11.28 -15.37
CA LEU A 28 12.65 12.00 -14.45
C LEU A 28 11.46 12.65 -15.18
N GLU A 29 11.68 13.13 -16.40
CA GLU A 29 10.62 13.74 -17.21
C GLU A 29 9.58 12.68 -17.64
N GLU A 30 10.01 11.52 -18.12
CA GLU A 30 9.11 10.41 -18.45
C GLU A 30 8.35 9.92 -17.22
N LEU A 31 9.02 9.81 -16.07
CA LEU A 31 8.39 9.47 -14.81
C LEU A 31 7.32 10.49 -14.42
N HIS A 32 7.58 11.79 -14.62
CA HIS A 32 6.61 12.86 -14.40
C HIS A 32 5.39 12.71 -15.33
N TRP A 33 5.58 12.53 -16.63
CA TRP A 33 4.48 12.32 -17.57
C TRP A 33 3.68 11.03 -17.27
N MET A 34 4.37 9.96 -16.90
CA MET A 34 3.75 8.70 -16.51
C MET A 34 2.94 8.84 -15.22
N SER A 35 3.32 9.72 -14.30
CA SER A 35 2.57 10.00 -13.07
C SER A 35 1.14 10.50 -13.35
N LEU A 36 0.92 11.14 -14.49
CA LEU A 36 -0.39 11.64 -14.93
C LEU A 36 -1.30 10.54 -15.47
N CYS A 37 -0.76 9.36 -15.76
CA CYS A 37 -1.55 8.25 -16.28
C CYS A 37 -2.47 7.66 -15.19
N ARG A 38 -3.59 7.07 -15.64
CA ARG A 38 -4.50 6.36 -14.75
C ARG A 38 -3.80 5.12 -14.18
N ARG A 39 -4.03 4.83 -12.90
CA ARG A 39 -3.53 3.62 -12.24
C ARG A 39 -4.15 2.38 -12.90
N PRO A 40 -3.36 1.40 -13.35
CA PRO A 40 -3.87 0.10 -13.78
C PRO A 40 -4.59 -0.64 -12.64
N VAL A 41 -5.77 -1.21 -12.89
CA VAL A 41 -6.59 -1.90 -11.88
C VAL A 41 -7.44 -3.04 -12.48
N GLY A 42 -7.91 -3.93 -11.60
CA GLY A 42 -8.93 -4.94 -11.93
C GLY A 42 -8.46 -6.00 -12.93
N ALA A 43 -9.42 -6.61 -13.62
CA ALA A 43 -9.16 -7.71 -14.57
C ALA A 43 -8.25 -7.31 -15.75
N SER A 44 -8.23 -6.03 -16.11
CA SER A 44 -7.41 -5.48 -17.19
C SER A 44 -6.03 -4.98 -16.74
N PHE A 45 -5.65 -5.20 -15.47
CA PHE A 45 -4.40 -4.70 -14.89
C PHE A 45 -3.17 -5.00 -15.77
N ALA A 46 -3.04 -6.24 -16.25
CA ALA A 46 -1.92 -6.66 -17.07
C ALA A 46 -1.84 -5.86 -18.38
N THR A 47 -2.93 -5.86 -19.15
CA THR A 47 -3.01 -5.12 -20.42
C THR A 47 -2.76 -3.63 -20.25
N GLN A 48 -3.34 -3.02 -19.21
CA GLN A 48 -3.13 -1.60 -18.90
C GLN A 48 -1.68 -1.31 -18.52
N THR A 49 -1.04 -2.16 -17.73
CA THR A 49 0.36 -1.99 -17.31
C THR A 49 1.31 -2.15 -18.49
N ILE A 50 1.09 -3.13 -19.37
CA ILE A 50 1.85 -3.32 -20.61
C ILE A 50 1.73 -2.07 -21.50
N ALA A 51 0.52 -1.52 -21.66
CA ALA A 51 0.31 -0.33 -22.48
C ALA A 51 1.07 0.90 -21.96
N VAL A 52 1.10 1.09 -20.63
CA VAL A 52 1.90 2.15 -20.00
C VAL A 52 3.39 1.87 -20.17
N ALA A 53 3.83 0.65 -19.89
CA ALA A 53 5.24 0.29 -19.97
C ALA A 53 5.81 0.50 -21.38
N HIS A 54 5.06 0.06 -22.40
CA HIS A 54 5.42 0.25 -23.79
C HIS A 54 5.41 1.74 -24.20
N ARG A 55 4.44 2.53 -23.73
CA ARG A 55 4.33 3.95 -24.07
C ARG A 55 5.53 4.78 -23.58
N PHE A 56 6.05 4.46 -22.40
CA PHE A 56 7.16 5.18 -21.78
C PHE A 56 8.50 4.43 -21.86
N ALA A 57 8.56 3.33 -22.61
CA ALA A 57 9.74 2.47 -22.75
C ALA A 57 10.37 2.04 -21.40
N VAL A 58 9.55 1.89 -20.36
CA VAL A 58 10.01 1.47 -19.02
C VAL A 58 10.03 -0.05 -18.89
N ASN A 59 10.76 -0.53 -17.87
CA ASN A 59 10.75 -1.93 -17.49
C ASN A 59 9.38 -2.34 -16.93
N GLU A 60 8.62 -3.11 -17.69
CA GLU A 60 7.29 -3.60 -17.31
C GLU A 60 7.29 -4.36 -15.99
N ARG A 61 8.27 -5.25 -15.77
CA ARG A 61 8.35 -6.04 -14.53
C ARG A 61 8.59 -5.16 -13.32
N ALA A 62 9.44 -4.13 -13.45
CA ALA A 62 9.66 -3.16 -12.40
C ALA A 62 8.38 -2.36 -12.11
N LEU A 63 7.67 -1.91 -13.15
CA LEU A 63 6.40 -1.19 -12.99
C LEU A 63 5.32 -2.04 -12.30
N VAL A 64 5.17 -3.31 -12.70
CA VAL A 64 4.26 -4.25 -12.03
C VAL A 64 4.63 -4.43 -10.55
N ARG A 65 5.91 -4.57 -10.24
CA ARG A 65 6.39 -4.71 -8.85
C ARG A 65 6.01 -3.50 -8.01
N VAL A 66 6.27 -2.29 -8.50
CA VAL A 66 5.90 -1.03 -7.81
C VAL A 66 4.39 -0.98 -7.54
N LEU A 67 3.58 -1.26 -8.57
CA LEU A 67 2.11 -1.21 -8.46
C LEU A 67 1.56 -2.22 -7.45
N ARG A 68 2.06 -3.47 -7.50
CA ARG A 68 1.62 -4.54 -6.59
C ARG A 68 2.12 -4.34 -5.17
N HIS A 69 3.32 -3.81 -5.00
CA HIS A 69 3.86 -3.52 -3.68
C HIS A 69 2.97 -2.53 -2.93
N VAL A 70 2.62 -1.41 -3.57
CA VAL A 70 1.71 -0.42 -2.97
C VAL A 70 0.32 -1.02 -2.72
N GLU A 71 -0.22 -1.80 -3.66
CA GLU A 71 -1.52 -2.46 -3.47
C GLU A 71 -1.56 -3.40 -2.25
N VAL A 72 -0.50 -4.18 -2.04
CA VAL A 72 -0.40 -5.10 -0.88
C VAL A 72 -0.29 -4.31 0.42
N ILE A 73 0.57 -3.29 0.48
CA ILE A 73 0.74 -2.48 1.69
C ILE A 73 -0.53 -1.68 2.01
N ASP A 74 -1.18 -1.11 1.01
CA ASP A 74 -2.44 -0.39 1.19
C ASP A 74 -3.55 -1.35 1.68
N ALA A 75 -3.61 -2.58 1.17
CA ALA A 75 -4.58 -3.58 1.65
C ALA A 75 -4.34 -3.95 3.12
N LEU A 76 -3.09 -4.17 3.52
CA LEU A 76 -2.73 -4.50 4.90
C LEU A 76 -3.00 -3.35 5.88
N THR A 77 -2.85 -2.10 5.44
CA THR A 77 -3.08 -0.92 6.27
C THR A 77 -4.55 -0.50 6.32
N SER A 78 -5.31 -0.70 5.24
CA SER A 78 -6.75 -0.38 5.19
C SER A 78 -7.58 -1.23 6.15
N ASP A 79 -7.20 -2.49 6.37
CA ASP A 79 -7.82 -3.37 7.39
C ASP A 79 -7.62 -2.85 8.83
N THR A 80 -6.63 -1.98 9.05
CA THR A 80 -6.34 -1.37 10.36
C THR A 80 -7.07 -0.04 10.56
N GLU A 81 -7.35 0.71 9.48
CA GLU A 81 -8.02 2.02 9.54
C GLU A 81 -9.56 1.93 9.49
N GLY A 82 -10.11 0.80 9.06
CA GLY A 82 -11.56 0.52 9.01
C GLY A 82 -12.28 0.40 10.36
N GLU A 83 -11.57 0.52 11.48
CA GLU A 83 -12.14 0.39 12.83
C GLU A 83 -12.12 1.71 13.63
N ALA A 84 -12.06 2.85 12.93
CA ALA A 84 -12.09 4.15 13.56
C ALA A 84 -12.94 5.18 12.79
N VAL A 85 -14.19 4.89 12.45
CA VAL A 85 -15.32 5.85 12.44
C VAL A 85 -16.63 5.05 12.25
N THR A 86 -17.50 5.14 13.27
CA THR A 86 -18.88 4.59 13.40
C THR A 86 -19.04 3.09 13.70
N GLY A 87 -19.24 2.80 15.00
CA GLY A 87 -20.07 1.67 15.42
C GLY A 87 -19.38 0.66 16.33
N ALA A 88 -19.17 1.04 17.60
CA ALA A 88 -19.22 0.16 18.76
C ALA A 88 -18.81 -1.33 18.56
N SER A 89 -17.59 -1.60 18.10
CA SER A 89 -16.98 -2.91 18.34
C SER A 89 -16.40 -2.86 19.75
N ARG A 90 -17.23 -3.22 20.73
CA ARG A 90 -16.81 -3.45 22.11
C ARG A 90 -15.67 -4.46 22.09
N ILE A 91 -14.46 -4.00 22.36
CA ILE A 91 -13.39 -4.86 22.88
C ILE A 91 -13.93 -5.51 24.16
N GLN A 92 -14.37 -6.76 24.08
CA GLN A 92 -14.75 -7.53 25.25
C GLN A 92 -13.48 -8.16 25.81
N ILE A 93 -12.83 -7.41 26.72
CA ILE A 93 -11.78 -7.95 27.57
C ILE A 93 -12.45 -8.95 28.52
N ALA A 94 -12.28 -10.25 28.25
CA ALA A 94 -12.65 -11.29 29.20
C ALA A 94 -11.65 -11.29 30.37
N ALA A 95 -11.95 -10.50 31.41
CA ALA A 95 -11.28 -10.62 32.70
C ALA A 95 -11.98 -11.70 33.52
N ARG A 96 -11.39 -12.91 33.58
CA ARG A 96 -11.77 -13.92 34.58
C ARG A 96 -10.54 -14.71 35.01
N ASP A 97 -9.87 -14.20 36.03
CA ASP A 97 -9.55 -15.03 37.17
C ASP A 97 -9.50 -14.16 38.44
N ARG A 98 -10.36 -14.44 39.41
CA ARG A 98 -10.26 -13.88 40.76
C ARG A 98 -9.77 -15.03 41.61
N PHE A 99 -8.51 -14.95 42.05
CA PHE A 99 -8.03 -15.74 43.17
C PHE A 99 -8.92 -15.43 44.37
N HIS A 100 -9.63 -16.46 44.84
CA HIS A 100 -10.36 -16.46 46.09
C HIS A 100 -9.39 -16.96 47.15
N ASP A 101 -8.76 -16.04 47.87
CA ASP A 101 -8.00 -16.35 49.06
C ASP A 101 -8.33 -15.23 50.05
N ASP A 102 -9.08 -15.60 51.09
CA ASP A 102 -9.17 -14.99 52.42
C ASP A 102 -10.47 -15.47 53.09
N GLU A 103 -10.46 -16.71 53.60
CA GLU A 103 -11.22 -17.06 54.80
C GLU A 103 -10.23 -17.10 55.96
N ASP A 104 -9.92 -15.91 56.49
CA ASP A 104 -9.43 -15.75 57.86
C ASP A 104 -10.39 -14.79 58.56
N THR A 105 -11.15 -15.30 59.53
CA THR A 105 -11.76 -14.49 60.58
C THR A 105 -11.88 -15.33 61.86
N PRO A 106 -11.85 -14.68 63.04
CA PRO A 106 -11.17 -15.10 64.27
C PRO A 106 -11.92 -16.06 65.20
#